data_AF-A0A8T5LJ42-F1
#
_entry.id   AF-A0A8T5LJ42-F1
#
_cell.length_a   1.000
_cell.length_b   1.000
_cell.length_c   1.000
_cell.angle_alpha   90.00
_cell.angle_beta   90.00
_cell.angle_gamma   90.00
#
_symmetry.space_group_name_H-M   'P 1'
#
loop_
_entity.id
_entity.type
_entity.pdbx_description
1 polymer ?
#
loop_
_entity_poly.entity_id
_entity_poly.type
_entity_poly.pdbx_seq_one_letter_code
_entity_poly.pdbx_strand_id
1 'polypeptide(L)'
;MERKRKKNTRLRGSHTHGWGAKKKHRGSGSRGGKGNAGSGKRGDSKKPSFWKDMSYYKKKGFKSLRTPLKSINLKDLNKFKETTIDLGKEGFDKLLGTGSVSQKYNITVSYASASAVKKISDAGGTISGLIQKKKVKQAEAKEE
;
A
#
# COMPACT_ATOMS: atom_id res chain seq x y z
N MET A 1 0.00 3.41 -37.17
CA MET A 1 0.14 1.99 -36.74
C MET A 1 -1.06 1.23 -37.31
N GLU A 2 -0.85 0.46 -38.37
CA GLU A 2 -1.94 -0.15 -39.13
C GLU A 2 -2.60 -1.29 -38.33
N ARG A 3 -3.93 -1.22 -38.13
CA ARG A 3 -4.66 -2.25 -37.38
C ARG A 3 -4.70 -3.53 -38.20
N LYS A 4 -3.87 -4.50 -37.83
CA LYS A 4 -3.92 -5.85 -38.39
C LYS A 4 -5.34 -6.41 -38.35
N ARG A 5 -5.75 -7.07 -39.44
CA ARG A 5 -7.06 -7.68 -39.60
C ARG A 5 -7.38 -8.64 -38.44
N LYS A 6 -8.50 -8.42 -37.75
CA LYS A 6 -8.94 -9.25 -36.59
C LYS A 6 -9.16 -10.70 -37.01
N LYS A 7 -8.78 -11.66 -36.16
CA LYS A 7 -8.96 -13.11 -36.38
C LYS A 7 -10.38 -13.48 -36.82
N ASN A 8 -11.41 -12.86 -36.24
CA ASN A 8 -12.82 -13.10 -36.59
C ASN A 8 -13.10 -12.97 -38.09
N THR A 9 -12.60 -11.90 -38.72
CA THR A 9 -12.82 -11.66 -40.15
C THR A 9 -12.13 -12.68 -41.05
N ARG A 10 -11.09 -13.37 -40.57
CA ARG A 10 -10.39 -14.44 -41.29
C ARG A 10 -11.07 -15.81 -41.14
N LEU A 11 -11.95 -15.95 -40.16
CA LEU A 11 -12.65 -17.21 -39.84
C LEU A 11 -14.10 -17.24 -40.34
N ARG A 12 -14.56 -16.20 -41.06
CA ARG A 12 -15.88 -16.22 -41.70
C ARG A 12 -15.93 -17.36 -42.73
N GLY A 13 -17.03 -18.11 -42.73
CA GLY A 13 -17.19 -19.32 -43.57
C GLY A 13 -16.55 -20.58 -42.97
N SER A 14 -15.87 -20.48 -41.81
CA SER A 14 -15.39 -21.67 -41.10
C SER A 14 -16.48 -22.26 -40.22
N HIS A 15 -16.54 -23.59 -40.12
CA HIS A 15 -17.63 -24.31 -39.48
C HIS A 15 -17.78 -24.02 -37.97
N THR A 16 -16.70 -23.75 -37.21
CA THR A 16 -16.78 -23.47 -35.75
C THR A 16 -16.10 -22.19 -35.29
N HIS A 17 -15.67 -21.32 -36.21
CA HIS A 17 -14.99 -20.05 -35.89
C HIS A 17 -13.79 -20.21 -34.93
N GLY A 18 -13.09 -21.35 -34.98
CA GLY A 18 -11.90 -21.61 -34.17
C GLY A 18 -12.17 -22.00 -32.72
N TRP A 19 -13.42 -22.32 -32.36
CA TRP A 19 -13.79 -22.78 -31.01
C TRP A 19 -13.71 -24.31 -30.84
N GLY A 20 -13.30 -25.02 -31.89
CA GLY A 20 -13.15 -26.48 -31.90
C GLY A 20 -14.45 -27.17 -32.27
N ALA A 21 -15.18 -27.71 -31.29
CA ALA A 21 -16.38 -28.52 -31.50
C ALA A 21 -17.68 -27.74 -31.21
N LYS A 22 -18.82 -28.19 -31.77
CA LYS A 22 -20.15 -27.57 -31.60
C LYS A 22 -20.61 -27.43 -30.13
N LYS A 23 -20.06 -28.24 -29.22
CA LYS A 23 -20.38 -28.18 -27.77
C LYS A 23 -19.55 -27.15 -26.99
N LYS A 24 -18.54 -26.52 -27.60
CA LYS A 24 -17.62 -25.54 -26.96
C LYS A 24 -18.09 -24.09 -27.21
N HIS A 25 -17.45 -23.12 -26.54
CA HIS A 25 -17.78 -21.68 -26.61
C HIS A 25 -19.25 -21.35 -26.25
N ARG A 26 -19.78 -22.02 -25.22
CA ARG A 26 -21.05 -21.61 -24.60
C ARG A 26 -20.79 -20.56 -23.52
N GLY A 27 -21.86 -20.06 -22.89
CA GLY A 27 -21.80 -19.08 -21.81
C GLY A 27 -21.09 -19.57 -20.54
N SER A 28 -21.43 -18.98 -19.40
CA SER A 28 -20.76 -19.23 -18.11
C SER A 28 -20.70 -20.72 -17.72
N GLY A 29 -21.69 -21.53 -18.06
CA GLY A 29 -21.66 -22.98 -17.80
C GLY A 29 -20.45 -23.68 -18.41
N SER A 30 -20.10 -23.37 -19.67
CA SER A 30 -18.91 -23.96 -20.33
C SER A 30 -17.59 -23.42 -19.74
N ARG A 31 -17.62 -22.27 -19.08
CA ARG A 31 -16.45 -21.65 -18.44
C ARG A 31 -16.25 -22.15 -17.00
N GLY A 32 -17.23 -22.87 -16.44
CA GLY A 32 -17.24 -23.27 -15.03
C GLY A 32 -17.77 -22.19 -14.08
N GLY A 33 -18.59 -21.26 -14.58
CA GLY A 33 -19.14 -20.13 -13.84
C GLY A 33 -18.63 -18.76 -14.34
N LYS A 34 -19.15 -17.67 -13.78
CA LYS A 34 -18.66 -16.30 -14.06
C LYS A 34 -17.57 -15.94 -13.04
N GLY A 35 -16.49 -15.30 -13.48
CA GLY A 35 -15.40 -14.84 -12.60
C GLY A 35 -14.74 -15.98 -11.81
N ASN A 36 -14.55 -15.77 -10.51
CA ASN A 36 -13.96 -16.74 -9.57
C ASN A 36 -15.00 -17.72 -8.98
N ALA A 37 -16.08 -18.00 -9.71
CA ALA A 37 -17.06 -18.98 -9.29
C ALA A 37 -16.42 -20.37 -9.16
N GLY A 38 -16.86 -21.13 -8.15
CA GLY A 38 -16.33 -22.47 -7.88
C GLY A 38 -14.95 -22.50 -7.22
N SER A 39 -14.39 -21.36 -6.81
CA SER A 39 -13.25 -21.30 -5.88
C SER A 39 -13.60 -22.05 -4.59
N GLY A 40 -12.81 -23.07 -4.21
CA GLY A 40 -13.13 -23.99 -3.12
C GLY A 40 -13.88 -25.27 -3.54
N LYS A 41 -14.23 -25.43 -4.82
CA LYS A 41 -14.85 -26.65 -5.38
C LYS A 41 -14.20 -27.02 -6.72
N ARG A 42 -14.98 -27.09 -7.81
CA ARG A 42 -14.47 -27.43 -9.16
C ARG A 42 -13.39 -26.47 -9.68
N GLY A 43 -13.40 -25.21 -9.26
CA GLY A 43 -12.41 -24.20 -9.66
C GLY A 43 -11.14 -24.19 -8.81
N ASP A 44 -11.05 -25.05 -7.79
CA ASP A 44 -9.95 -25.04 -6.81
C ASP A 44 -8.60 -25.42 -7.39
N SER A 45 -8.60 -26.29 -8.41
CA SER A 45 -7.39 -26.74 -9.11
C SER A 45 -6.57 -25.60 -9.72
N LYS A 46 -7.18 -24.43 -9.94
CA LYS A 46 -6.47 -23.24 -10.44
C LYS A 46 -5.71 -22.50 -9.33
N LYS A 47 -6.06 -22.68 -8.06
CA LYS A 47 -5.48 -21.91 -6.95
C LYS A 47 -3.95 -22.01 -6.85
N PRO A 48 -3.29 -23.18 -7.05
CA PRO A 48 -1.83 -23.27 -7.01
C PRO A 48 -1.11 -22.31 -7.96
N SER A 49 -1.74 -21.96 -9.09
CA SER A 49 -1.15 -21.03 -10.07
C SER A 49 -1.04 -19.58 -9.58
N PHE A 50 -1.82 -19.22 -8.55
CA PHE A 50 -1.83 -17.87 -7.96
C PHE A 50 -1.71 -17.90 -6.43
N TRP A 51 -1.20 -19.00 -5.86
CA TRP A 51 -1.12 -19.18 -4.41
C TRP A 51 -0.23 -18.15 -3.70
N LYS A 52 0.79 -17.63 -4.39
CA LYS A 52 1.71 -16.61 -3.86
C LYS A 52 1.01 -15.29 -3.53
N ASP A 53 -0.11 -14.98 -4.20
CA ASP A 53 -0.84 -13.72 -4.06
C ASP A 53 -2.15 -13.87 -3.26
N MET A 54 -2.32 -14.98 -2.52
CA MET A 54 -3.53 -15.35 -1.78
C MET A 54 -3.85 -14.49 -0.54
N SER A 55 -3.29 -13.28 -0.44
CA SER A 55 -3.70 -12.27 0.54
C SER A 55 -5.21 -12.04 0.51
N TYR A 56 -5.88 -12.29 -0.62
CA TYR A 56 -7.33 -12.21 -0.78
C TYR A 56 -8.12 -13.28 -0.01
N TYR A 57 -7.57 -14.49 0.18
CA TYR A 57 -8.31 -15.64 0.71
C TYR A 57 -8.02 -15.93 2.19
N LYS A 58 -6.93 -15.40 2.74
CA LYS A 58 -6.55 -15.64 4.13
C LYS A 58 -6.87 -14.41 4.99
N LYS A 59 -7.74 -14.58 5.99
CA LYS A 59 -7.84 -13.62 7.09
C LYS A 59 -6.54 -13.70 7.89
N LYS A 60 -5.82 -12.57 8.04
CA LYS A 60 -4.56 -12.50 8.80
C LYS A 60 -4.62 -11.36 9.81
N GLY A 61 -4.29 -11.68 11.07
CA GLY A 61 -4.11 -10.69 12.14
C GLY A 61 -5.38 -9.94 12.54
N PHE A 62 -5.19 -8.90 13.36
CA PHE A 62 -6.26 -8.02 13.83
C PHE A 62 -6.43 -6.81 12.88
N LYS A 63 -7.68 -6.39 12.65
CA LYS A 63 -7.98 -5.16 11.88
C LYS A 63 -7.94 -3.96 12.81
N SER A 64 -6.97 -3.07 12.62
CA SER A 64 -6.94 -1.77 13.31
C SER A 64 -8.04 -0.86 12.75
N LEU A 65 -8.79 -0.19 13.64
CA LEU A 65 -9.69 0.91 13.28
C LEU A 65 -8.97 2.27 13.26
N ARG A 66 -7.71 2.32 13.74
CA ARG A 66 -6.92 3.54 13.76
C ARG A 66 -6.42 3.86 12.36
N THR A 67 -6.51 5.13 11.98
CA THR A 67 -5.89 5.64 10.76
C THR A 67 -4.36 5.67 10.93
N PRO A 68 -3.60 5.21 9.92
CA PRO A 68 -2.15 5.29 9.96
C PRO A 68 -1.72 6.76 9.86
N LEU A 69 -0.70 7.12 10.66
CA LEU A 69 -0.08 8.44 10.58
C LEU A 69 0.63 8.60 9.23
N LYS A 70 0.47 9.76 8.61
CA LYS A 70 1.24 10.13 7.42
C LYS A 70 2.64 10.56 7.85
N SER A 71 3.66 9.96 7.27
CA SER A 71 5.05 10.21 7.65
C SER A 71 5.91 10.68 6.48
N ILE A 72 6.88 11.53 6.78
CA ILE A 72 7.90 11.99 5.83
C ILE A 72 9.31 11.69 6.35
N ASN A 73 10.25 11.41 5.45
CA ASN A 73 11.65 11.15 5.79
C ASN A 73 12.52 12.40 5.54
N LEU A 74 13.65 12.51 6.25
CA LEU A 74 14.62 13.60 6.06
C LEU A 74 15.09 13.74 4.60
N LYS A 75 15.28 12.63 3.88
CA LYS A 75 15.70 12.64 2.46
C LYS A 75 14.75 13.43 1.55
N ASP A 76 13.46 13.49 1.92
CA ASP A 76 12.43 14.11 1.10
C ASP A 76 12.22 15.59 1.46
N LEU A 77 12.91 16.11 2.49
CA LEU A 77 12.80 17.51 2.90
C LEU A 77 13.32 18.49 1.85
N ASN A 78 14.33 18.10 1.05
CA ASN A 78 14.86 18.94 -0.02
C ASN A 78 13.86 19.19 -1.17
N LYS A 79 12.71 18.50 -1.17
CA LYS A 79 11.62 18.81 -2.12
C LYS A 79 10.92 20.11 -1.78
N PHE A 80 10.97 20.52 -0.51
CA PHE A 80 10.51 21.84 -0.10
C PHE A 80 11.61 22.86 -0.40
N LYS A 81 11.23 23.97 -1.02
CA LYS A 81 12.17 25.06 -1.35
C LYS A 81 12.51 25.92 -0.13
N GLU A 82 11.74 25.78 0.94
CA GLU A 82 11.82 26.61 2.14
C GLU A 82 12.58 25.89 3.26
N THR A 83 13.34 26.66 4.03
CA THR A 83 14.08 26.17 5.21
C THR A 83 13.20 26.07 6.46
N THR A 84 12.09 26.81 6.50
CA THR A 84 11.09 26.74 7.57
C THR A 84 9.88 25.99 7.04
N ILE A 85 9.63 24.79 7.58
CA ILE A 85 8.63 23.86 7.04
C ILE A 85 7.61 23.52 8.14
N ASP A 86 6.34 23.75 7.85
CA ASP A 86 5.23 23.29 8.67
C ASP A 86 4.65 22.00 8.08
N LEU A 87 5.09 20.86 8.61
CA LEU A 87 4.67 19.55 8.11
C LEU A 87 3.20 19.25 8.40
N GLY A 88 2.60 19.90 9.40
CA GLY A 88 1.19 19.74 9.72
C GLY A 88 0.30 20.30 8.61
N LYS A 89 0.65 21.48 8.08
CA LYS A 89 -0.05 22.10 6.94
C LYS A 89 0.11 21.30 5.66
N GLU A 90 1.28 20.70 5.46
CA GLU A 90 1.58 19.81 4.33
C GLU A 90 0.93 18.41 4.46
N GLY A 91 0.23 18.15 5.57
CA GLY A 91 -0.53 16.92 5.78
C GLY A 91 0.29 15.72 6.26
N PHE A 92 1.44 15.98 6.90
CA PHE A 92 2.27 14.96 7.54
C PHE A 92 2.19 15.06 9.06
N ASP A 93 2.01 13.91 9.71
CA ASP A 93 1.89 13.81 11.16
C ASP A 93 3.24 13.51 11.84
N LYS A 94 4.15 12.82 11.14
CA LYS A 94 5.39 12.29 11.71
C LYS A 94 6.64 12.46 10.85
N LEU A 95 7.71 12.99 11.44
CA LEU A 95 9.04 13.05 10.84
C LEU A 95 9.89 11.82 11.20
N LEU A 96 10.51 11.22 10.18
CA LEU A 96 11.37 10.03 10.28
C LEU A 96 12.81 10.32 9.83
N GLY A 97 13.78 9.66 10.46
CA GLY A 97 15.22 9.94 10.32
C GLY A 97 15.96 9.32 9.13
N THR A 98 15.27 8.81 8.10
CA THR A 98 15.94 8.19 6.94
C THR A 98 16.50 9.27 6.00
N GLY A 99 17.80 9.16 5.65
CA GLY A 99 18.51 10.14 4.81
C GLY A 99 19.48 11.03 5.59
N SER A 100 20.17 11.92 4.86
CA SER A 100 21.01 12.99 5.39
C SER A 100 20.27 14.33 5.35
N VAL A 101 20.73 15.28 6.16
CA VAL A 101 20.19 16.64 6.22
C VAL A 101 21.15 17.55 5.45
N SER A 102 20.68 18.16 4.36
CA SER A 102 21.53 19.01 3.50
C SER A 102 21.63 20.47 3.96
N GLN A 103 20.62 20.96 4.69
CA GLN A 103 20.49 22.36 5.10
C GLN A 103 19.94 22.44 6.52
N LYS A 104 20.05 23.62 7.14
CA LYS A 104 19.43 23.90 8.43
C LYS A 104 17.93 24.06 8.24
N TYR A 105 17.14 23.19 8.87
CA TYR A 105 15.68 23.23 8.80
C TYR A 105 15.07 23.61 10.15
N ASN A 106 14.03 24.44 10.10
CA ASN A 106 13.13 24.71 11.23
C ASN A 106 11.80 24.01 10.93
N ILE A 107 11.51 22.91 11.63
CA ILE A 107 10.40 22.03 11.30
C ILE A 107 9.34 22.04 12.40
N THR A 108 8.09 22.29 12.04
CA THR A 108 6.95 22.12 12.95
C THR A 108 6.25 20.79 12.64
N VAL A 109 6.16 19.88 13.62
CA VAL A 109 5.51 18.56 13.45
C VAL A 109 5.03 17.97 14.78
N SER A 110 3.92 17.23 14.74
CA SER A 110 3.32 16.59 15.93
C SER A 110 4.17 15.48 16.52
N TYR A 111 4.85 14.69 15.67
CA TYR A 111 5.69 13.57 16.09
C TYR A 111 7.03 13.54 15.34
N ALA A 112 8.12 13.18 16.03
CA ALA A 112 9.43 12.94 15.42
C ALA A 112 10.07 11.66 15.95
N SER A 113 10.84 10.96 15.12
CA SER A 113 11.68 9.84 15.58
C SER A 113 12.93 10.37 16.30
N ALA A 114 13.45 9.60 17.27
CA ALA A 114 14.67 9.97 18.01
C ALA A 114 15.86 10.24 17.06
N SER A 115 15.99 9.42 16.01
CA SER A 115 17.01 9.61 14.97
C SER A 115 16.83 10.89 14.15
N ALA A 116 15.59 11.34 13.91
CA ALA A 116 15.33 12.56 13.17
C ALA A 116 15.69 13.79 14.02
N VAL A 117 15.32 13.78 15.31
CA VAL A 117 15.66 14.84 16.26
C VAL A 117 17.17 15.00 16.36
N LYS A 118 17.90 13.89 16.52
CA LYS A 118 19.36 13.91 16.59
C LYS A 118 19.99 14.52 15.33
N LYS A 119 19.63 14.01 14.15
CA LYS A 119 20.21 14.48 12.87
C LYS A 119 19.91 15.95 12.56
N ILE A 120 18.71 16.43 12.91
CA ILE A 120 18.36 17.84 12.70
C ILE A 120 19.10 18.72 13.70
N SER A 121 19.22 18.29 14.97
CA SER A 121 20.01 19.00 15.97
C SER A 121 21.49 19.07 15.59
N ASP A 122 22.07 17.96 15.11
CA ASP A 122 23.47 17.89 14.65
C ASP A 122 23.72 18.82 13.46
N ALA A 123 22.73 18.98 12.58
CA ALA A 123 22.77 19.94 11.47
C ALA A 123 22.53 21.39 11.92
N GLY A 124 22.15 21.64 13.17
CA GLY A 124 21.83 22.96 13.73
C GLY A 124 20.44 23.47 13.38
N GLY A 125 19.50 22.58 13.08
CA GLY A 125 18.08 22.88 12.88
C GLY A 125 17.24 22.69 14.15
N THR A 126 15.98 23.12 14.11
CA THR A 126 15.06 23.03 15.26
C THR A 126 13.78 22.28 14.91
N ILE A 127 13.19 21.58 15.89
CA ILE A 127 11.90 20.91 15.76
C ILE A 127 10.95 21.42 16.84
N SER A 128 9.77 21.88 16.44
CA SER A 128 8.71 22.40 17.32
C SER A 128 7.39 21.62 17.17
N GLY A 129 6.48 21.75 18.13
CA GLY A 129 5.11 21.18 18.05
C GLY A 129 4.95 19.73 18.52
N LEU A 130 5.99 19.13 19.12
CA LEU A 130 5.94 17.74 19.58
C LEU A 130 4.90 17.53 20.69
N ILE A 131 3.96 16.61 20.46
CA ILE A 131 2.97 16.23 21.46
C ILE A 131 3.68 15.42 22.56
N GLN A 132 3.71 15.97 23.78
CA GLN A 132 4.28 15.27 24.92
C GLN A 132 3.47 14.01 25.24
N LYS A 133 4.14 12.87 25.37
CA LYS A 133 3.50 11.66 25.90
C LYS A 133 3.18 11.89 27.38
N LYS A 134 1.89 11.91 27.76
CA LYS A 134 1.50 11.78 29.17
C LYS A 134 2.14 10.51 29.74
N LYS A 135 2.94 10.64 30.80
CA LYS A 135 3.43 9.50 31.58
C LYS A 135 2.20 8.75 32.12
N VAL A 136 1.94 7.55 31.61
CA VAL A 136 0.95 6.66 32.22
C VAL A 136 1.57 6.15 33.53
N LYS A 137 0.96 6.50 34.67
CA LYS A 137 1.31 5.90 35.98
C LYS A 137 1.20 4.39 35.84
N GLN A 138 2.30 3.66 36.02
CA GLN A 138 2.26 2.21 36.16
C GLN A 138 1.45 1.92 37.43
N ALA A 139 0.38 1.13 37.31
CA ALA A 139 -0.33 0.63 38.47
C ALA A 139 0.62 -0.33 39.21
N GLU A 140 0.96 0.02 40.45
CA GLU A 140 1.66 -0.88 41.36
C GLU A 140 0.80 -2.14 41.52
N ALA A 141 1.36 -3.28 41.11
CA ALA A 141 0.76 -4.57 41.36
C ALA A 141 0.72 -4.77 42.88
N LYS A 142 -0.47 -4.77 43.47
CA LYS A 142 -0.67 -5.32 44.80
C LYS A 142 -0.53 -6.83 44.69
N GLU A 143 0.54 -7.38 45.27
CA GLU A 143 0.57 -8.77 45.71
C GLU A 143 -0.49 -8.94 46.81
N GLU A 144 -1.43 -9.85 46.56
CA GLU A 144 -2.24 -10.54 47.58
C GLU A 144 -2.48 -11.96 47.08
#